data_AF-A0A0F7IJG3-F1
#
_entry.id   AF-A0A0F7IJG3-F1
#
_cell.length_a   1.000
_cell.length_b   1.000
_cell.length_c   1.000
_cell.angle_alpha   90.00
_cell.angle_beta   90.00
_cell.angle_gamma   90.00
#
_symmetry.space_group_name_H-M   'P 1'
#
loop_
_entity.id
_entity.type
_entity.pdbx_description
1 polymer ?
#
loop_
_entity_poly.entity_id
_entity_poly.type
_entity_poly.pdbx_seq_one_letter_code
_entity_poly.pdbx_strand_id
1 'polypeptide(L)'
;MRAAPRRFLMLYLSVILLFLAIRAIVVPLTFGEFTDDYSYRWFRGDAVREAMQLEMKFASKETCMQCHAEKVEFLDRGAHMTLSCETCHGPSMGHVKDPQNVKADIDPTRALCKLCHEYNPTRPEGFPQKFTDEHGYGRACIDCHNPHSPWVFRGGAQNGE
;
A
#
# COMPACT_ATOMS: atom_id res chain seq x y z
N MET A 1 50.06 -0.65 -39.07
CA MET A 1 48.97 -0.72 -38.06
C MET A 1 49.47 -0.10 -36.77
N ARG A 2 48.97 1.08 -36.38
CA ARG A 2 49.47 1.83 -35.22
C ARG A 2 49.12 1.07 -33.94
N ALA A 3 50.12 0.89 -33.08
CA ALA A 3 49.98 0.25 -31.78
C ALA A 3 49.12 1.11 -30.84
N ALA A 4 47.80 1.04 -31.01
CA ALA A 4 46.82 1.42 -30.00
C ALA A 4 46.32 0.26 -29.09
N PRO A 5 47.01 -0.87 -28.82
CA PRO A 5 46.36 -1.94 -28.06
C PRO A 5 46.62 -1.86 -26.55
N ARG A 6 47.86 -1.62 -26.10
CA ARG A 6 48.23 -1.96 -24.70
C ARG A 6 47.74 -0.95 -23.65
N ARG A 7 47.81 0.35 -23.93
CA ARG A 7 47.34 1.39 -22.97
C ARG A 7 45.83 1.38 -22.81
N PHE A 8 45.10 1.26 -23.92
CA PHE A 8 43.65 1.10 -23.90
C PHE A 8 43.21 -0.20 -23.24
N LEU A 9 43.91 -1.32 -23.50
CA LEU A 9 43.67 -2.58 -22.81
C LEU A 9 43.91 -2.47 -21.30
N MET A 10 45.01 -1.83 -20.86
CA MET A 10 45.30 -1.65 -19.44
C MET A 10 44.23 -0.79 -18.73
N LEU A 11 43.79 0.30 -19.35
CA LEU A 11 42.70 1.12 -18.83
C LEU A 11 41.40 0.31 -18.73
N TYR A 12 41.02 -0.41 -19.78
CA TYR A 12 39.83 -1.24 -19.79
C TYR A 12 39.84 -2.31 -18.67
N LEU A 13 40.95 -3.03 -18.53
CA LEU A 13 41.11 -4.02 -17.46
C LEU A 13 41.10 -3.38 -16.07
N SER A 14 41.68 -2.20 -15.90
CA SER A 14 41.63 -1.48 -14.62
C SER A 14 40.20 -1.10 -14.23
N VAL A 15 39.36 -0.69 -15.19
CA VAL A 15 37.95 -0.38 -14.95
C VAL A 15 37.17 -1.64 -14.57
N ILE A 16 37.41 -2.77 -15.24
CA ILE A 16 36.78 -4.04 -14.89
C ILE A 16 37.17 -4.47 -13.48
N LEU A 17 38.47 -4.44 -13.15
CA LEU A 17 38.95 -4.82 -11.82
C LEU A 17 38.36 -3.91 -10.73
N LEU A 18 38.31 -2.60 -10.98
CA LEU A 18 37.66 -1.64 -10.09
C LEU A 18 36.17 -1.97 -9.92
N PHE A 19 35.46 -2.25 -11.00
CA PHE A 19 34.05 -2.63 -10.95
C PHE A 19 33.82 -3.92 -10.14
N LEU A 20 34.62 -4.97 -10.38
CA LEU A 20 34.51 -6.23 -9.64
C LEU A 20 34.83 -6.06 -8.16
N ALA A 21 35.84 -5.24 -7.82
CA ALA A 21 36.17 -4.92 -6.44
C ALA A 21 35.02 -4.17 -5.75
N ILE A 22 34.46 -3.13 -6.39
CA ILE A 22 33.30 -2.40 -5.86
C ILE A 22 32.12 -3.34 -5.66
N ARG A 23 31.82 -4.19 -6.66
CA ARG A 23 30.72 -5.15 -6.59
C ARG A 23 30.89 -6.12 -5.42
N ALA A 24 32.10 -6.64 -5.20
CA ALA A 24 32.38 -7.57 -4.10
C ALA A 24 32.19 -6.94 -2.71
N ILE A 25 32.26 -5.61 -2.60
CA ILE A 25 32.06 -4.88 -1.35
C ILE A 25 30.59 -4.48 -1.17
N VAL A 26 29.93 -4.01 -2.24
CA VAL A 26 28.59 -3.41 -2.18
C VAL A 26 27.48 -4.45 -2.24
N VAL A 27 27.65 -5.55 -2.96
CA VAL A 27 26.60 -6.57 -3.12
C VAL A 27 26.59 -7.48 -1.88
N PRO A 28 25.50 -7.51 -1.11
CA PRO A 28 25.42 -8.34 0.10
C PRO A 28 25.48 -9.84 -0.23
N LEU A 29 25.99 -10.64 0.70
CA LEU A 29 26.16 -12.09 0.51
C LEU A 29 24.83 -12.81 0.21
N THR A 30 23.72 -12.32 0.76
CA THR A 30 22.39 -12.91 0.55
C THR A 30 21.71 -12.41 -0.73
N PHE A 31 22.42 -11.67 -1.59
CA PHE A 31 21.86 -11.20 -2.85
C PHE A 31 21.73 -12.36 -3.85
N GLY A 32 20.50 -12.66 -4.27
CA GLY A 32 20.20 -13.78 -5.16
C GLY A 32 20.24 -15.15 -4.47
N GLU A 33 20.18 -15.21 -3.13
CA GLU A 33 20.30 -16.47 -2.36
C GLU A 33 19.16 -17.46 -2.61
N PHE A 34 17.94 -16.99 -2.92
CA PHE A 34 16.76 -17.84 -2.86
C PHE A 34 16.46 -18.65 -4.11
N THR A 35 16.91 -18.27 -5.30
CA THR A 35 16.60 -19.07 -6.51
C THR A 35 17.62 -18.92 -7.64
N ASP A 36 17.71 -19.98 -8.45
CA ASP A 36 18.42 -19.99 -9.74
C ASP A 36 17.54 -19.44 -10.90
N ASP A 37 16.29 -19.07 -10.60
CA ASP A 37 15.31 -18.51 -11.53
C ASP A 37 15.40 -16.97 -11.59
N TYR A 38 15.02 -16.39 -12.72
CA TYR A 38 15.06 -14.95 -12.95
C TYR A 38 14.16 -14.15 -11.99
N SER A 39 13.11 -14.76 -11.43
CA SER A 39 12.11 -14.07 -10.61
C SER A 39 12.66 -13.46 -9.31
N TYR A 40 13.66 -14.10 -8.69
CA TYR A 40 14.19 -13.67 -7.39
C TYR A 40 15.70 -13.42 -7.39
N ARG A 41 16.33 -13.42 -8.56
CA ARG A 41 17.78 -13.25 -8.73
C ARG A 41 18.30 -11.90 -8.24
N TRP A 42 17.43 -10.89 -8.17
CA TRP A 42 17.75 -9.54 -7.68
C TRP A 42 17.29 -9.29 -6.24
N PHE A 43 16.79 -10.34 -5.57
CA PHE A 43 16.28 -10.23 -4.22
C PHE A 43 17.40 -10.42 -3.19
N ARG A 44 17.42 -9.60 -2.14
CA ARG A 44 18.36 -9.76 -1.02
C ARG A 44 17.71 -10.51 0.12
N GLY A 45 18.22 -11.71 0.43
CA GLY A 45 17.62 -12.59 1.44
C GLY A 45 17.40 -11.96 2.82
N ASP A 46 18.40 -11.22 3.31
CA ASP A 46 18.33 -10.52 4.59
C ASP A 46 17.26 -9.43 4.67
N ALA A 47 16.81 -8.89 3.53
CA ALA A 47 15.85 -7.79 3.51
C ALA A 47 14.52 -8.15 4.17
N VAL A 48 14.09 -9.42 4.11
CA VAL A 48 12.86 -9.87 4.79
C VAL A 48 13.02 -9.76 6.30
N ARG A 49 14.12 -10.27 6.85
CA ARG A 49 14.35 -10.28 8.30
C ARG A 49 14.53 -8.87 8.85
N GLU A 50 15.22 -8.01 8.11
CA GLU A 50 15.37 -6.59 8.46
C GLU A 50 14.02 -5.86 8.42
N ALA A 51 13.19 -6.10 7.40
CA ALA A 51 11.86 -5.50 7.31
C ALA A 51 10.94 -5.95 8.46
N MET A 52 11.04 -7.21 8.88
CA MET A 52 10.29 -7.74 10.03
C MET A 52 10.70 -7.11 11.37
N GLN A 53 11.87 -6.48 11.46
CA GLN A 53 12.33 -5.78 12.67
C GLN A 53 11.86 -4.32 12.74
N LEU A 54 11.28 -3.78 11.66
CA LEU A 54 10.72 -2.44 11.67
C LEU A 54 9.49 -2.38 12.58
N GLU A 55 9.33 -1.24 13.25
CA GLU A 55 8.15 -1.02 14.08
C GLU A 55 6.89 -0.97 13.20
N MET A 56 5.91 -1.84 13.49
CA MET A 56 4.63 -1.85 12.79
C MET A 56 3.87 -0.54 13.02
N LYS A 57 3.56 0.16 11.91
CA LYS A 57 2.71 1.36 11.90
C LYS A 57 1.28 1.08 11.44
N PHE A 58 1.11 0.03 10.66
CA PHE A 58 -0.14 -0.43 10.07
C PHE A 58 -0.64 -1.69 10.78
N ALA A 59 -1.94 -1.77 10.97
CA ALA A 59 -2.68 -2.84 11.62
C ALA A 59 -3.48 -3.65 10.58
N SER A 60 -3.54 -4.97 10.77
CA SER A 60 -4.33 -5.80 9.87
C SER A 60 -5.83 -5.67 10.16
N LYS A 61 -6.68 -6.01 9.18
CA LYS A 61 -8.14 -6.05 9.35
C LYS A 61 -8.56 -6.99 10.49
N GLU A 62 -7.84 -8.10 10.67
CA GLU A 62 -8.04 -9.06 11.76
C GLU A 62 -7.74 -8.42 13.13
N THR A 63 -6.76 -7.51 13.19
CA THR A 63 -6.45 -6.75 14.41
C THR A 63 -7.60 -5.81 14.75
N CYS A 64 -8.15 -5.11 13.74
CA CYS A 64 -9.31 -4.22 13.92
C CYS A 64 -10.56 -5.00 14.39
N MET A 65 -10.78 -6.20 13.86
CA MET A 65 -11.93 -7.06 14.20
C MET A 65 -12.00 -7.43 15.68
N GLN A 66 -10.86 -7.48 16.38
CA GLN A 66 -10.82 -7.82 17.81
C GLN A 66 -11.62 -6.83 18.69
N CYS A 67 -11.75 -5.57 18.26
CA CYS A 67 -12.54 -4.55 18.96
C CYS A 67 -13.72 -4.01 18.13
N HIS A 68 -13.65 -4.08 16.79
CA HIS A 68 -14.66 -3.54 15.88
C HIS A 68 -15.32 -4.62 15.01
N ALA A 69 -15.67 -5.76 15.60
CA ALA A 69 -16.24 -6.91 14.88
C ALA A 69 -17.47 -6.55 14.02
N GLU A 70 -18.42 -5.80 14.57
CA GLU A 70 -19.64 -5.41 13.84
C GLU A 70 -19.35 -4.53 12.62
N LYS A 71 -18.37 -3.63 12.72
CA LYS A 71 -17.96 -2.77 11.59
C LYS A 71 -17.27 -3.58 10.50
N VAL A 72 -16.43 -4.54 10.88
CA VAL A 72 -15.76 -5.45 9.95
C VAL A 72 -16.78 -6.34 9.25
N GLU A 73 -17.72 -6.93 9.98
CA GLU A 73 -18.79 -7.75 9.40
C GLU A 73 -19.70 -6.93 8.48
N PHE A 74 -19.98 -5.68 8.83
CA PHE A 74 -20.74 -4.79 7.95
C PHE A 74 -19.97 -4.42 6.68
N LEU A 75 -18.66 -4.17 6.80
CA LEU A 75 -17.77 -3.96 5.66
C LEU A 75 -17.73 -5.19 4.73
N ASP A 76 -17.68 -6.39 5.31
CA ASP A 76 -17.60 -7.66 4.57
C ASP A 76 -18.85 -7.96 3.75
N ARG A 77 -19.99 -7.38 4.11
CA ARG A 77 -21.23 -7.45 3.33
C ARG A 77 -21.33 -6.40 2.23
N GLY A 78 -20.41 -5.43 2.21
CA GLY A 78 -20.44 -4.27 1.32
C GLY A 78 -19.47 -4.38 0.14
N ALA A 79 -19.56 -3.42 -0.78
CA ALA A 79 -18.69 -3.33 -1.96
C ALA A 79 -17.22 -3.00 -1.62
N HIS A 80 -16.94 -2.58 -0.39
CA HIS A 80 -15.59 -2.26 0.10
C HIS A 80 -14.94 -3.41 0.88
N MET A 81 -15.53 -4.61 0.91
CA MET A 81 -15.02 -5.76 1.69
C MET A 81 -13.54 -6.10 1.47
N THR A 82 -13.02 -5.83 0.28
CA THR A 82 -11.63 -6.12 -0.11
C THR A 82 -10.64 -5.02 0.30
N LEU A 83 -11.11 -3.86 0.76
CA LEU A 83 -10.26 -2.79 1.24
C LEU A 83 -9.80 -3.08 2.68
N SER A 84 -8.54 -2.75 2.97
CA SER A 84 -8.06 -2.66 4.35
C SER A 84 -8.74 -1.48 5.05
N CYS A 85 -9.00 -1.60 6.36
CA CYS A 85 -9.52 -0.51 7.19
C CYS A 85 -8.65 0.76 7.05
N GLU A 86 -7.35 0.57 6.98
CA GLU A 86 -6.35 1.64 6.93
C GLU A 86 -6.25 2.32 5.57
N THR A 87 -6.93 1.80 4.54
CA THR A 87 -7.13 2.51 3.27
C THR A 87 -7.82 3.85 3.51
N CYS A 88 -8.71 3.91 4.51
CA CYS A 88 -9.43 5.13 4.89
C CYS A 88 -9.05 5.65 6.28
N HIS A 89 -8.68 4.76 7.21
CA HIS A 89 -8.39 5.10 8.61
C HIS A 89 -6.89 5.32 8.93
N GLY A 90 -6.03 5.35 7.91
CA GLY A 90 -4.60 5.62 8.07
C GLY A 90 -3.86 4.60 8.94
N PRO A 91 -2.57 4.84 9.25
CA PRO A 91 -1.78 3.93 10.08
C PRO A 91 -2.30 3.91 11.52
N SER A 92 -2.90 2.79 11.92
CA SER A 92 -3.69 2.71 13.16
C SER A 92 -3.03 1.91 14.27
N MET A 93 -1.76 1.50 14.15
CA MET A 93 -1.10 0.76 15.25
C MET A 93 -0.97 1.56 16.55
N GLY A 94 -0.89 2.89 16.48
CA GLY A 94 -0.94 3.75 17.66
C GLY A 94 -2.28 3.62 18.39
N HIS A 95 -3.40 3.66 17.65
CA HIS A 95 -4.74 3.43 18.17
C HIS A 95 -4.90 2.01 18.73
N VAL A 96 -4.36 0.98 18.07
CA VAL A 96 -4.39 -0.40 18.58
C VAL A 96 -3.66 -0.52 19.93
N LYS A 97 -2.52 0.15 20.10
CA LYS A 97 -1.72 0.12 21.35
C LYS A 97 -2.35 0.93 22.49
N ASP A 98 -3.02 2.03 22.18
CA ASP A 98 -3.65 2.92 23.15
C ASP A 98 -5.02 3.44 22.65
N PRO A 99 -6.05 2.57 22.63
CA PRO A 99 -7.32 2.88 21.99
C PRO A 99 -8.14 3.96 22.72
N GLN A 100 -7.82 4.23 23.99
CA GLN A 100 -8.53 5.23 24.78
C GLN A 100 -8.01 6.65 24.54
N ASN A 101 -6.73 6.81 24.20
CA ASN A 101 -6.11 8.13 24.06
C ASN A 101 -5.72 8.47 22.61
N VAL A 102 -5.53 7.47 21.76
CA VAL A 102 -5.18 7.66 20.34
C VAL A 102 -6.38 7.28 19.49
N LYS A 103 -6.81 8.17 18.58
CA LYS A 103 -7.85 7.86 17.58
C LYS A 103 -7.20 7.47 16.25
N ALA A 104 -7.90 6.64 15.48
CA ALA A 104 -7.52 6.38 14.09
C ALA A 104 -7.61 7.67 13.25
N ASP A 105 -6.69 7.84 12.31
CA ASP A 105 -6.58 9.03 11.47
C ASP A 105 -7.43 8.85 10.20
N ILE A 106 -8.58 9.51 10.13
CA ILE A 106 -9.49 9.41 8.99
C ILE A 106 -9.72 10.79 8.37
N ASP A 107 -9.57 10.89 7.06
CA ASP A 107 -10.00 12.04 6.27
C ASP A 107 -11.50 11.88 5.92
N PRO A 108 -12.42 12.62 6.57
CA PRO A 108 -13.85 12.51 6.28
C PRO A 108 -14.26 13.32 5.05
N THR A 109 -13.32 14.02 4.40
CA THR A 109 -13.63 14.89 3.27
C THR A 109 -13.87 14.08 2.00
N ARG A 110 -14.39 14.76 0.99
CA ARG A 110 -14.62 14.18 -0.34
C ARG A 110 -13.31 13.79 -1.03
N ALA A 111 -12.17 14.37 -0.64
CA ALA A 111 -10.89 14.18 -1.30
C ALA A 111 -10.46 12.70 -1.29
N LEU A 112 -10.56 12.04 -0.13
CA LEU A 112 -10.25 10.62 0.01
C LEU A 112 -11.09 9.74 -0.92
N CYS A 113 -12.41 9.95 -0.97
CA CYS A 113 -13.31 9.16 -1.80
C CYS A 113 -13.04 9.37 -3.31
N LYS A 114 -12.70 10.61 -3.70
CA LYS A 114 -12.41 10.99 -5.09
C LYS A 114 -11.18 10.28 -5.67
N LEU A 115 -10.24 9.81 -4.84
CA LEU A 115 -9.08 9.03 -5.31
C LEU A 115 -9.51 7.81 -6.13
N CYS A 116 -10.64 7.20 -5.77
CA CYS A 116 -11.19 6.05 -6.46
C CYS A 116 -12.42 6.43 -7.29
N HIS A 117 -13.38 7.16 -6.72
CA HIS A 117 -14.74 7.32 -7.25
C HIS A 117 -14.98 8.57 -8.11
N GLU A 118 -13.99 9.45 -8.26
CA GLU A 118 -14.06 10.51 -9.29
C GLU A 118 -14.04 9.88 -10.68
N TYR A 119 -14.75 10.47 -11.62
CA TYR A 119 -14.77 9.97 -12.99
C TYR A 119 -13.36 9.98 -13.60
N ASN A 120 -12.92 8.79 -14.01
CA ASN A 120 -11.70 8.57 -14.76
C ASN A 120 -11.98 7.51 -15.85
N PRO A 121 -11.82 7.86 -17.14
CA PRO A 121 -12.10 6.95 -18.25
C PRO A 121 -11.19 5.71 -18.29
N THR A 122 -10.08 5.69 -17.53
CA THR A 122 -9.17 4.54 -17.47
C THR A 122 -9.55 3.52 -16.39
N ARG A 123 -10.59 3.77 -15.59
CA ARG A 123 -11.07 2.78 -14.62
C ARG A 123 -11.76 1.61 -15.35
N PRO A 124 -11.71 0.40 -14.79
CA PRO A 124 -12.40 -0.75 -15.36
C PRO A 124 -13.89 -0.47 -15.59
N GLU A 125 -14.44 -1.08 -16.64
CA GLU A 125 -15.87 -1.03 -16.91
C GLU A 125 -16.66 -1.56 -15.69
N GLY A 126 -17.74 -0.86 -15.33
CA GLY A 126 -18.56 -1.19 -14.16
C GLY A 126 -18.01 -0.72 -12.81
N PHE A 127 -16.79 -0.15 -12.74
CA PHE A 127 -16.30 0.44 -11.49
C PHE A 127 -17.14 1.68 -11.11
N PRO A 128 -17.70 1.78 -9.89
CA PRO A 128 -18.57 2.88 -9.51
C PRO A 128 -17.85 4.23 -9.51
N GLN A 129 -18.29 5.15 -10.37
CA GLN A 129 -17.74 6.50 -10.48
C GLN A 129 -18.84 7.53 -10.72
N LYS A 130 -18.57 8.78 -10.35
CA LYS A 130 -19.36 9.96 -10.68
C LYS A 130 -18.46 11.16 -10.90
N PHE A 131 -18.91 12.11 -11.72
CA PHE A 131 -18.42 13.48 -11.64
C PHE A 131 -18.84 14.04 -10.29
N THR A 132 -17.94 14.00 -9.31
CA THR A 132 -18.41 14.17 -7.94
C THR A 132 -18.90 15.59 -7.70
N ASP A 133 -18.39 16.59 -8.41
CA ASP A 133 -18.85 17.97 -8.27
C ASP A 133 -20.32 18.18 -8.72
N GLU A 134 -20.86 17.26 -9.52
CA GLU A 134 -22.28 17.19 -9.87
C GLU A 134 -23.12 16.33 -8.90
N HIS A 135 -22.49 15.78 -7.85
CA HIS A 135 -23.12 14.86 -6.90
C HIS A 135 -22.91 15.26 -5.43
N GLY A 136 -24.00 15.23 -4.66
CA GLY A 136 -23.99 15.44 -3.21
C GLY A 136 -24.11 16.91 -2.79
N TYR A 137 -24.31 17.84 -3.71
CA TYR A 137 -24.61 19.26 -3.42
C TYR A 137 -23.58 19.93 -2.49
N GLY A 138 -22.29 19.63 -2.68
CA GLY A 138 -21.21 20.16 -1.85
C GLY A 138 -21.07 19.53 -0.45
N ARG A 139 -21.94 18.58 -0.08
CA ARG A 139 -21.86 17.85 1.20
C ARG A 139 -20.82 16.74 1.18
N ALA A 140 -20.39 16.28 2.35
CA ALA A 140 -19.47 15.15 2.44
C ALA A 140 -20.18 13.87 1.96
N CYS A 141 -19.42 12.95 1.35
CA CYS A 141 -19.97 11.67 0.88
C CYS A 141 -20.65 10.92 2.03
N ILE A 142 -20.05 10.99 3.22
CA ILE A 142 -20.47 10.30 4.44
C ILE A 142 -21.78 10.82 5.04
N ASP A 143 -22.26 11.99 4.59
CA ASP A 143 -23.55 12.54 5.04
C ASP A 143 -24.73 11.72 4.51
N CYS A 144 -24.53 11.02 3.38
CA CYS A 144 -25.55 10.18 2.73
C CYS A 144 -25.14 8.70 2.65
N HIS A 145 -23.85 8.42 2.43
CA HIS A 145 -23.31 7.07 2.21
C HIS A 145 -22.54 6.56 3.43
N ASN A 146 -22.69 5.29 3.78
CA ASN A 146 -21.84 4.68 4.80
C ASN A 146 -20.57 4.10 4.15
N PRO A 147 -19.33 4.52 4.48
CA PRO A 147 -18.11 4.01 3.86
C PRO A 147 -17.90 2.49 4.02
N HIS A 148 -18.47 1.87 5.04
CA HIS A 148 -18.41 0.42 5.22
C HIS A 148 -19.43 -0.31 4.29
N SER A 149 -20.49 0.37 3.85
CA SER A 149 -21.39 -0.16 2.82
C SER A 149 -22.06 0.99 2.06
N PRO A 150 -21.42 1.54 1.01
CA PRO A 150 -21.82 2.81 0.40
C PRO A 150 -23.23 2.81 -0.20
N TRP A 151 -23.74 1.65 -0.56
CA TRP A 151 -25.07 1.48 -1.16
C TRP A 151 -26.18 1.31 -0.13
N VAL A 152 -25.82 1.19 1.15
CA VAL A 152 -26.74 1.30 2.26
C VAL A 152 -26.81 2.76 2.68
N PHE A 153 -27.92 3.43 2.35
CA PHE A 153 -28.18 4.78 2.83
C PHE A 153 -28.37 4.78 4.35
N ARG A 154 -27.93 5.85 5.03
CA ARG A 154 -28.28 6.09 6.44
C ARG A 154 -29.81 6.11 6.58
N GLY A 155 -30.38 5.03 7.15
CA GLY A 155 -31.82 4.82 7.33
C GLY A 155 -32.47 3.69 6.52
N GLY A 156 -31.70 2.92 5.72
CA GLY A 156 -32.26 1.93 4.79
C GLY A 156 -31.83 0.47 4.97
N ALA A 157 -30.92 0.15 5.89
CA ALA A 157 -30.71 -1.23 6.32
C ALA A 157 -30.45 -1.25 7.83
N GLN A 158 -31.21 -2.10 8.51
CA GLN A 158 -31.18 -2.29 9.94
C GLN A 158 -29.83 -2.91 10.39
N ASN A 159 -29.33 -2.37 11.50
CA ASN A 159 -28.40 -2.96 12.48
C ASN A 159 -26.89 -2.78 12.23
N GLY A 160 -26.29 -1.94 13.07
CA GLY A 160 -24.84 -1.79 13.26
C GLY A 160 -24.46 -0.38 13.69
N GLU A 161 -25.03 0.11 14.81
CA GLU A 161 -24.56 1.33 15.49
C GLU A 161 -23.07 1.26 15.81
#